data_AF-A0A7J9EES1-F1
#
_entry.id   AF-A0A7J9EES1-F1
#
_cell.length_a   1.000
_cell.length_b   1.000
_cell.length_c   1.000
_cell.angle_alpha   90.00
_cell.angle_beta   90.00
_cell.angle_gamma   90.00
#
_symmetry.space_group_name_H-M   'P 1'
#
loop_
_entity.id
_entity.type
_entity.pdbx_description
1 polymer ?
#
loop_
_entity_poly.entity_id
_entity_poly.type
_entity_poly.pdbx_seq_one_letter_code
_entity_poly.pdbx_strand_id
1 'polypeptide(L)'
;VVYCSDDISFPEEGFPTNLTSLEISNAPKIYTSLVEWGFNRLASLQQLDISGEGCSNVVSFPEEGIGMTLPPPLTSIRIRNFKNLEFMCSKGIQHLTALQDLAFINCPKLTSLPEKDMLLSLERLCIWGCPLLQEGC
;
A
#
# COMPACT_ATOMS: atom_id res chain seq x y z
N VAL A 1 -3.06 -2.60 -16.16
CA VAL A 1 -3.03 -3.56 -15.03
C VAL A 1 -1.83 -4.45 -15.23
N VAL A 2 -0.89 -4.45 -14.28
CA VAL A 2 0.31 -5.31 -14.35
C VAL A 2 -0.03 -6.60 -13.60
N TYR A 3 -0.55 -7.59 -14.32
CA TYR A 3 -0.83 -8.90 -13.75
C TYR A 3 0.49 -9.63 -13.53
N CYS A 4 0.96 -9.66 -12.30
CA CYS A 4 2.24 -10.27 -12.01
C CYS A 4 2.12 -11.80 -11.89
N SER A 5 2.57 -12.52 -12.91
CA SER A 5 2.84 -13.97 -12.84
C SER A 5 4.28 -14.20 -12.36
N ASP A 6 4.61 -15.43 -11.94
CA ASP A 6 5.93 -15.82 -11.42
C ASP A 6 7.10 -15.50 -12.38
N ASP A 7 6.80 -15.31 -13.66
CA ASP A 7 7.75 -14.98 -14.74
C ASP A 7 7.92 -13.47 -15.01
N ILE A 8 7.18 -12.60 -14.34
CA ILE A 8 7.32 -11.15 -14.55
C ILE A 8 8.48 -10.64 -13.70
N SER A 9 9.57 -10.30 -14.38
CA SER A 9 10.65 -9.52 -13.79
C SER A 9 10.23 -8.06 -13.62
N PHE A 10 10.75 -7.42 -12.58
CA PHE A 10 10.66 -5.97 -12.46
C PHE A 10 11.34 -5.33 -13.69
N PRO A 11 10.73 -4.35 -14.36
CA PRO A 11 11.31 -3.71 -15.53
C PRO A 11 12.65 -3.05 -15.17
N GLU A 12 13.70 -3.25 -15.99
CA GLU A 12 15.04 -2.66 -15.76
C GLU A 12 15.00 -1.13 -15.61
N GLU A 13 14.12 -0.48 -16.37
CA GLU A 13 13.90 0.97 -16.36
C GLU A 13 12.92 1.43 -15.27
N GLY A 14 12.31 0.49 -14.54
CA GLY A 14 11.23 0.76 -13.59
C GLY A 14 9.86 0.94 -14.24
N PHE A 15 8.89 1.40 -13.45
CA PHE A 15 7.54 1.65 -13.95
C PHE A 15 7.44 3.01 -14.66
N PRO A 16 6.52 3.15 -15.64
CA PRO A 16 6.27 4.43 -16.28
C PRO A 16 5.73 5.46 -15.26
N THR A 17 6.32 6.65 -15.21
CA THR A 17 6.03 7.67 -14.18
C THR A 17 4.68 8.39 -14.40
N ASN A 18 4.09 8.25 -15.59
CA ASN A 18 2.74 8.72 -15.93
C ASN A 18 1.63 7.72 -15.55
N LEU A 19 1.99 6.60 -14.90
CA LEU A 19 1.02 5.62 -14.45
C LEU A 19 0.07 6.22 -13.42
N THR A 20 -1.24 6.13 -13.68
CA THR A 20 -2.29 6.62 -12.77
C THR A 20 -2.85 5.55 -11.86
N SER A 21 -2.74 4.28 -12.27
CA SER A 21 -3.22 3.12 -11.50
C SER A 21 -2.19 2.01 -11.53
N LEU A 22 -1.82 1.52 -10.36
CA LEU A 22 -0.92 0.39 -10.17
C LEU A 22 -1.62 -0.68 -9.35
N GLU A 23 -1.67 -1.89 -9.91
CA GLU A 23 -2.12 -3.09 -9.22
C GLU A 23 -0.96 -4.08 -9.16
N ILE A 24 -0.67 -4.62 -7.99
CA ILE A 24 0.33 -5.67 -7.76
C ILE A 24 -0.36 -6.81 -7.03
N SER A 25 -0.46 -7.96 -7.67
CA SER A 25 -1.08 -9.16 -7.10
C SER A 25 -0.17 -10.37 -7.29
N ASN A 26 -0.03 -11.20 -6.26
CA ASN A 26 0.72 -12.46 -6.32
C ASN A 26 2.18 -12.30 -6.79
N ALA A 27 2.88 -11.27 -6.31
CA ALA A 27 4.24 -10.99 -6.74
C ALA A 27 5.12 -10.35 -5.66
N PRO A 28 5.62 -11.14 -4.70
CA PRO A 28 6.47 -10.63 -3.64
C PRO A 28 7.77 -10.03 -4.17
N LYS A 29 8.36 -10.60 -5.23
CA LYS A 29 9.58 -10.05 -5.85
C LYS A 29 9.36 -8.66 -6.43
N ILE A 30 8.24 -8.45 -7.14
CA ILE A 30 7.92 -7.14 -7.74
C ILE A 30 7.61 -6.11 -6.66
N TYR A 31 6.91 -6.51 -5.59
CA TYR A 31 6.72 -5.64 -4.44
C TYR A 31 8.07 -5.18 -3.86
N THR A 32 8.99 -6.11 -3.58
CA THR A 32 10.32 -5.76 -3.04
C THR A 32 11.10 -4.84 -3.99
N SER A 33 11.16 -5.17 -5.29
CA SER A 33 11.84 -4.30 -6.27
C SER A 33 11.19 -2.93 -6.41
N LEU A 34 9.86 -2.83 -6.28
CA LEU A 34 9.17 -1.54 -6.30
C LEU A 34 9.48 -0.70 -5.06
N VAL A 35 9.54 -1.35 -3.90
CA VAL A 35 9.92 -0.69 -2.65
C VAL A 35 11.35 -0.14 -2.76
N GLU A 36 12.30 -0.92 -3.29
CA GLU A 36 13.68 -0.48 -3.55
C GLU A 36 13.75 0.64 -4.60
N TRP A 37 12.91 0.60 -5.62
CA TRP A 37 12.87 1.62 -6.66
C TRP A 37 12.24 2.94 -6.18
N GLY A 38 11.20 2.85 -5.34
CA GLY A 38 10.54 3.97 -4.67
C GLY A 38 9.21 4.38 -5.30
N PHE A 39 8.11 4.21 -4.55
CA PHE A 39 6.76 4.63 -4.95
C PHE A 39 6.65 6.13 -5.26
N ASN A 40 7.47 6.96 -4.62
CA ASN A 40 7.51 8.41 -4.81
C ASN A 40 7.87 8.81 -6.26
N ARG A 41 8.43 7.92 -7.06
CA ARG A 41 8.71 8.14 -8.50
C ARG A 41 7.44 8.08 -9.36
N LEU A 42 6.37 7.46 -8.87
CA LEU A 42 5.09 7.36 -9.56
C LEU A 42 4.28 8.65 -9.37
N ALA A 43 4.81 9.76 -9.91
CA ALA A 43 4.32 11.11 -9.66
C ALA A 43 2.89 11.38 -10.15
N SER A 44 2.32 10.51 -11.00
CA SER A 44 0.93 10.60 -11.48
C SER A 44 -0.01 9.56 -10.83
N LEU A 45 0.49 8.78 -9.87
CA LEU A 45 -0.26 7.65 -9.33
C LEU A 45 -1.40 8.10 -8.43
N GLN A 46 -2.61 7.73 -8.82
CA GLN A 46 -3.84 8.05 -8.12
C GLN A 46 -4.42 6.82 -7.42
N GLN A 47 -4.21 5.63 -7.97
CA GLN A 47 -4.77 4.39 -7.46
C GLN A 47 -3.66 3.36 -7.23
N LEU A 48 -3.58 2.87 -6.00
CA LEU A 48 -2.64 1.83 -5.61
C LEU A 48 -3.41 0.65 -5.02
N ASP A 49 -3.28 -0.51 -5.63
CA ASP A 49 -3.82 -1.77 -5.14
C ASP A 49 -2.70 -2.79 -5.02
N ILE A 50 -2.42 -3.25 -3.80
CA ILE A 50 -1.33 -4.20 -3.55
C ILE A 50 -1.80 -5.38 -2.71
N SER A 51 -1.46 -6.59 -3.16
CA SER A 51 -1.66 -7.85 -2.44
C SER A 51 -0.33 -8.40 -1.94
N GLY A 52 -0.18 -8.51 -0.63
CA GLY A 52 1.02 -9.00 0.06
C GLY A 52 1.12 -10.52 0.16
N GLU A 53 0.50 -11.25 -0.76
CA GLU A 53 0.62 -12.71 -0.79
C GLU A 53 2.08 -13.09 -1.08
N GLY A 54 2.69 -13.87 -0.17
CA GLY A 54 4.12 -14.16 -0.19
C GLY A 54 5.03 -13.09 0.44
N CYS A 55 4.51 -11.91 0.80
CA CYS A 55 5.27 -10.86 1.49
C CYS A 55 5.27 -11.09 3.02
N SER A 56 6.05 -12.06 3.51
CA SER A 56 6.08 -12.39 4.95
C SER A 56 6.83 -11.38 5.82
N ASN A 57 7.67 -10.52 5.25
CA ASN A 57 8.56 -9.65 6.02
C ASN A 57 8.00 -8.24 6.24
N VAL A 58 6.84 -7.93 5.66
CA VAL A 58 6.25 -6.60 5.70
C VAL A 58 5.37 -6.46 6.94
N VAL A 59 5.84 -5.64 7.88
CA VAL A 59 5.16 -5.36 9.16
C VAL A 59 4.43 -4.02 9.14
N SER A 60 4.88 -3.06 8.34
CA SER A 60 4.22 -1.76 8.20
C SER A 60 4.08 -1.34 6.75
N PHE A 61 3.06 -0.53 6.46
CA PHE A 61 2.86 0.04 5.14
C PHE A 61 2.51 1.54 5.21
N PRO A 62 3.21 2.43 4.50
CA PRO A 62 4.49 2.21 3.84
C PRO A 62 5.55 1.67 4.82
N GLU A 63 6.58 0.97 4.31
CA GLU A 63 7.62 0.35 5.14
C GLU A 63 8.41 1.41 5.92
N GLU A 64 8.20 1.44 7.25
CA GLU A 64 8.81 2.43 8.13
C GLU A 64 10.33 2.28 8.23
N GLY A 65 10.84 1.04 8.26
CA GLY A 65 12.25 0.73 8.49
C GLY A 65 13.21 1.30 7.43
N ILE A 66 12.68 1.62 6.25
CA ILE A 66 13.43 2.21 5.14
C ILE A 66 12.98 3.64 4.81
N GLY A 67 12.08 4.22 5.63
CA GLY A 67 11.55 5.56 5.41
C GLY A 67 10.74 5.72 4.13
N MET A 68 10.02 4.68 3.71
CA MET A 68 9.24 4.70 2.47
C MET A 68 8.11 5.74 2.55
N THR A 69 7.89 6.47 1.45
CA THR A 69 6.79 7.43 1.30
C THR A 69 6.01 7.18 0.01
N LEU A 70 4.71 7.45 0.05
CA LEU A 70 3.83 7.31 -1.12
C LEU A 70 3.75 8.60 -1.95
N PRO A 71 3.39 8.56 -3.23
CA PRO A 71 3.25 9.76 -4.03
C PRO A 71 1.99 10.58 -3.60
N PRO A 72 2.07 11.93 -3.54
CA PRO A 72 0.96 12.79 -3.08
C PRO A 72 -0.40 12.68 -3.80
N PRO A 73 -0.49 12.45 -5.13
CA PRO A 73 -1.78 12.46 -5.83
C PRO A 73 -2.63 11.22 -5.62
N LEU A 74 -2.24 10.32 -4.71
CA LEU A 74 -3.03 9.14 -4.38
C LEU A 74 -4.41 9.54 -3.83
N THR A 75 -5.42 8.98 -4.47
CA THR A 75 -6.84 9.10 -4.10
C THR A 75 -7.39 7.80 -3.56
N SER A 76 -6.80 6.66 -3.93
CA SER A 76 -7.23 5.34 -3.48
C SER A 76 -6.04 4.43 -3.17
N ILE A 77 -6.09 3.81 -1.99
CA ILE A 77 -5.13 2.79 -1.55
C ILE A 77 -5.91 1.54 -1.11
N ARG A 78 -5.58 0.39 -1.69
CA ARG A 78 -6.08 -0.92 -1.27
C ARG A 78 -4.91 -1.83 -0.90
N ILE A 79 -4.95 -2.34 0.32
CA ILE A 79 -3.95 -3.24 0.88
C ILE A 79 -4.62 -4.57 1.15
N ARG A 80 -4.14 -5.64 0.52
CA ARG A 80 -4.77 -6.96 0.55
C ARG A 80 -3.79 -8.03 1.01
N ASN A 81 -4.28 -9.03 1.74
CA ASN A 81 -3.59 -10.30 2.00
C ASN A 81 -2.19 -10.18 2.64
N PHE A 82 -1.86 -9.08 3.33
CA PHE A 82 -0.60 -8.96 4.07
C PHE A 82 -0.75 -9.65 5.44
N LYS A 83 -0.23 -10.88 5.55
CA LYS A 83 -0.39 -11.71 6.76
C LYS A 83 0.33 -11.19 8.00
N ASN A 84 1.40 -10.40 7.81
CA ASN A 84 2.21 -9.86 8.89
C ASN A 84 2.13 -8.33 9.03
N LEU A 85 1.27 -7.66 8.25
CA LEU A 85 1.09 -6.21 8.38
C LEU A 85 0.38 -5.90 9.70
N GLU A 86 1.04 -5.11 10.53
CA GLU A 86 0.60 -4.73 11.87
C GLU A 86 0.04 -3.31 11.93
N PHE A 87 0.58 -2.39 11.15
CA PHE A 87 0.14 -0.99 11.17
C PHE A 87 0.42 -0.24 9.87
N MET A 88 -0.30 0.87 9.67
CA MET A 88 -0.02 1.81 8.59
C MET A 88 0.92 2.93 9.09
N CYS A 89 2.04 3.17 8.40
CA CYS A 89 3.03 4.16 8.85
C CYS A 89 2.55 5.60 8.59
N SER A 90 2.29 6.34 9.66
CA SER A 90 1.88 7.75 9.62
C SER A 90 2.83 8.64 8.81
N LYS A 91 4.15 8.52 9.01
CA LYS A 91 5.16 9.32 8.30
C LYS A 91 5.15 9.08 6.78
N GLY A 92 4.81 7.87 6.36
CA GLY A 92 4.77 7.48 4.95
C GLY A 92 3.58 8.07 4.17
N ILE A 93 2.57 8.56 4.88
CA ILE A 93 1.29 8.99 4.29
C ILE A 93 0.82 10.39 4.70
N GLN A 94 1.51 11.06 5.63
CA GLN A 94 1.09 12.35 6.20
C GLN A 94 0.81 13.46 5.16
N HIS A 95 1.35 13.35 3.96
CA HIS A 95 1.19 14.30 2.85
C HIS A 95 0.11 13.88 1.84
N LEU A 96 -0.60 12.78 2.05
CA LEU A 96 -1.66 12.29 1.14
C LEU A 96 -2.97 13.07 1.33
N THR A 97 -2.94 14.35 0.98
CA THR A 97 -4.07 15.28 1.12
C THR A 97 -5.25 14.99 0.19
N ALA A 98 -5.09 14.10 -0.81
CA ALA A 98 -6.13 13.72 -1.76
C ALA A 98 -6.72 12.31 -1.51
N LEU A 99 -6.26 11.61 -0.45
CA LEU A 99 -6.67 10.23 -0.21
C LEU A 99 -8.14 10.17 0.22
N GLN A 100 -8.99 9.59 -0.63
CA GLN A 100 -10.44 9.48 -0.44
C GLN A 100 -10.88 8.07 -0.08
N ASP A 101 -10.15 7.05 -0.53
CA ASP A 101 -10.54 5.64 -0.38
C ASP A 101 -9.38 4.82 0.18
N LEU A 102 -9.58 4.23 1.35
CA LEU A 102 -8.61 3.38 2.03
C LEU A 102 -9.26 2.03 2.35
N ALA A 103 -8.65 0.94 1.87
CA ALA A 103 -9.15 -0.40 2.11
C ALA A 103 -8.06 -1.33 2.65
N PHE A 104 -8.41 -2.11 3.67
CA PHE A 104 -7.63 -3.24 4.17
C PHE A 104 -8.47 -4.52 4.08
N ILE A 105 -7.93 -5.53 3.41
CA ILE A 105 -8.63 -6.78 3.10
C ILE A 105 -7.72 -7.94 3.49
N ASN A 106 -8.17 -8.83 4.39
CA ASN A 106 -7.43 -10.00 4.84
C ASN A 106 -6.02 -9.68 5.39
N CYS A 107 -5.91 -8.66 6.25
CA CYS A 107 -4.68 -8.33 6.97
C CYS A 107 -4.85 -8.72 8.45
N PRO A 108 -4.64 -9.99 8.83
CA PRO A 108 -5.09 -10.52 10.11
C PRO A 108 -4.37 -9.93 11.32
N LYS A 109 -3.16 -9.41 11.14
CA LYS A 109 -2.35 -8.81 12.21
C LYS A 109 -2.48 -7.29 12.30
N LEU A 110 -3.27 -6.67 11.43
CA LEU A 110 -3.42 -5.22 11.42
C LEU A 110 -4.10 -4.78 12.72
N THR A 111 -3.42 -4.00 13.54
CA THR A 111 -3.87 -3.54 14.86
C THR A 111 -4.18 -2.05 14.89
N SER A 112 -3.55 -1.25 14.02
CA SER A 112 -3.72 0.20 14.03
C SER A 112 -3.71 0.83 12.64
N LEU A 113 -4.44 1.94 12.55
CA LEU A 113 -4.47 2.86 11.42
C LEU A 113 -3.80 4.20 11.83
N PRO A 114 -3.45 5.05 10.87
CA PRO A 114 -2.97 6.40 11.13
C PRO A 114 -4.05 7.21 11.88
N GLU A 115 -3.62 8.25 12.61
CA GLU A 115 -4.55 9.10 13.34
C GLU A 115 -5.57 9.75 12.40
N LYS A 116 -6.80 9.92 12.88
CA LYS A 116 -7.93 10.39 12.07
C LYS A 116 -7.69 11.79 11.47
N ASP A 117 -6.97 12.64 12.20
CA ASP A 117 -6.56 13.97 11.76
C ASP A 117 -5.53 13.95 10.62
N MET A 118 -4.93 12.79 10.33
CA MET A 118 -4.07 12.60 9.16
C MET A 118 -4.85 12.17 7.91
N LEU A 119 -6.07 11.66 8.08
CA LEU A 119 -6.92 11.13 7.02
C LEU A 119 -8.10 12.07 6.72
N LEU A 120 -7.83 13.39 6.68
CA LEU A 120 -8.87 14.42 6.59
C LEU A 120 -9.73 14.35 5.32
N SER A 121 -9.15 13.90 4.22
CA SER A 121 -9.83 13.77 2.92
C SER A 121 -10.50 12.42 2.72
N LEU A 122 -10.42 11.52 3.71
CA LEU A 122 -10.90 10.16 3.59
C LEU A 122 -12.43 10.14 3.62
N GLU A 123 -13.02 9.67 2.53
CA GLU A 123 -14.46 9.53 2.35
C GLU A 123 -14.93 8.10 2.62
N ARG A 124 -14.06 7.11 2.35
CA ARG A 124 -14.37 5.69 2.48
C ARG A 124 -13.23 4.94 3.17
N LEU A 125 -13.58 4.25 4.25
CA LEU A 125 -12.73 3.27 4.92
C LEU A 125 -13.40 1.89 4.84
N CYS A 126 -12.71 0.92 4.25
CA CYS A 126 -13.17 -0.45 4.16
C CYS A 126 -12.19 -1.38 4.90
N ILE A 127 -12.71 -2.13 5.87
CA ILE A 127 -11.92 -3.10 6.64
C ILE A 127 -12.65 -4.44 6.59
N TRP A 128 -12.01 -5.44 6.00
CA TRP A 128 -12.59 -6.79 5.89
C TRP A 128 -11.53 -7.84 6.15
N GLY A 129 -11.82 -8.84 6.98
CA GLY A 129 -10.85 -9.89 7.32
C GLY A 129 -9.64 -9.37 8.13
N CYS A 130 -9.82 -8.31 8.93
CA CYS A 130 -8.81 -7.74 9.83
C CYS A 130 -9.32 -7.77 11.29
N PRO A 131 -9.37 -8.96 11.93
CA PRO A 131 -10.02 -9.14 13.23
C PRO A 131 -9.42 -8.26 14.34
N LEU A 132 -8.10 -8.11 14.41
CA LEU A 132 -7.47 -7.33 15.49
C LEU A 132 -7.79 -5.82 15.43
N LEU A 133 -8.07 -5.28 14.24
CA LEU A 133 -8.49 -3.90 14.08
C LEU A 133 -10.00 -3.74 14.37
N GLN A 134 -10.79 -4.75 14.01
CA GLN A 134 -12.24 -4.76 14.26
C GLN A 134 -12.57 -4.96 15.75
N GLU A 135 -11.72 -5.64 16.51
CA GLU A 135 -11.87 -5.80 17.97
C GLU A 135 -11.57 -4.51 18.75
N GLY A 136 -10.93 -3.52 18.12
CA GLY A 136 -10.52 -2.25 18.73
C GLY A 136 -11.38 -1.03 18.36
N CYS A 137 -12.50 -1.20 17.64
CA CYS A 137 -13.40 -0.13 17.21
C CYS A 137 -14.70 -0.07 18.04
#